data_AF-A0A5C7ZBU5-F1
#
_entry.id   AF-A0A5C7ZBU5-F1
#
_cell.length_a   1.000
_cell.length_b   1.000
_cell.length_c   1.000
_cell.angle_alpha   90.00
_cell.angle_beta   90.00
_cell.angle_gamma   90.00
#
_symmetry.space_group_name_H-M   'P 1'
#
loop_
_entity.id
_entity.type
_entity.pdbx_description
1 polymer ?
#
loop_
_entity_poly.entity_id
_entity_poly.type
_entity_poly.pdbx_seq_one_letter_code
_entity_poly.pdbx_strand_id
1 'polypeptide(L)'
;MKLNPFAKKSPGYLAGIKADHARIQKELMDKTSALQTARDELADRQQDLAGEEARFPHRHSRTETEIALHRQVEAGQVQVGTLEYAVRDLQRELAKLSGIVNASTDLKEAKTTLTGLRTMRQGLQGHQAQLEGQSGKLKARIETLEARQYADIERAGLAMISAESEEPIPESVARTDTELRVAKTALAQLEQQIQTVKDKLASLPAQLSDAMAEFQRCRATVAEVEMKEQVHSMASIFAKASVTAYLRNFQGAPNKLEIEIPDDAVEAIRSELEAEVMDD
;
A
#
# COMPACT_ATOMS: atom_id res chain seq x y z
N MET A 1 -33.15 -30.59 -29.87
CA MET A 1 -33.05 -29.13 -30.04
C MET A 1 -31.60 -28.79 -30.35
N LYS A 2 -31.31 -28.14 -31.49
CA LYS A 2 -29.94 -27.77 -31.88
C LYS A 2 -29.44 -26.66 -30.94
N LEU A 3 -28.41 -26.94 -30.16
CA LEU A 3 -27.62 -25.93 -29.45
C LEU A 3 -27.01 -25.01 -30.50
N ASN A 4 -27.33 -23.72 -30.42
CA ASN A 4 -26.88 -22.72 -31.37
C ASN A 4 -25.40 -22.41 -31.10
N PRO A 5 -24.46 -22.76 -32.00
CA PRO A 5 -23.01 -22.64 -31.75
C PRO A 5 -22.49 -21.19 -31.89
N PHE A 6 -23.37 -20.23 -32.14
CA PHE A 6 -23.07 -18.80 -32.35
C PHE A 6 -23.89 -17.88 -31.44
N ALA A 7 -24.22 -18.31 -30.23
CA ALA A 7 -24.56 -17.33 -29.20
C ALA A 7 -23.35 -16.39 -29.07
N LYS A 8 -23.55 -15.09 -29.35
CA LYS A 8 -22.50 -14.05 -29.25
C LYS A 8 -21.71 -14.33 -27.99
N LYS A 9 -20.38 -14.51 -28.10
CA LYS A 9 -19.52 -14.68 -26.93
C LYS A 9 -19.81 -13.50 -26.01
N SER A 10 -20.46 -13.76 -24.89
CA SER A 10 -20.62 -12.75 -23.85
C SER A 10 -19.23 -12.19 -23.54
N PRO A 11 -19.10 -10.87 -23.32
CA PRO A 11 -17.85 -10.33 -22.83
C PRO A 11 -17.36 -11.18 -21.66
N GLY A 12 -16.06 -11.46 -21.61
CA GLY A 12 -15.46 -12.15 -20.47
C GLY A 12 -15.85 -11.47 -19.16
N TYR A 13 -15.91 -12.23 -18.06
CA TYR A 13 -16.36 -11.74 -16.76
C TYR A 13 -15.64 -10.43 -16.35
N LEU A 14 -14.32 -10.39 -16.47
CA LEU A 14 -13.52 -9.21 -16.15
C LEU A 14 -13.76 -8.06 -17.13
N ALA A 15 -14.00 -8.36 -18.41
CA ALA A 15 -14.30 -7.33 -19.41
C ALA A 15 -15.67 -6.67 -19.14
N GLY A 16 -16.66 -7.46 -18.73
CA GLY A 16 -17.97 -6.96 -18.28
C GLY A 16 -17.82 -6.05 -17.06
N ILE A 17 -17.08 -6.49 -16.04
CA ILE A 17 -16.83 -5.69 -14.84
C ILE A 17 -16.09 -4.39 -15.14
N LYS A 18 -15.10 -4.41 -16.02
CA LYS A 18 -14.39 -3.18 -16.44
C LYS A 18 -15.33 -2.21 -17.15
N ALA A 19 -16.24 -2.70 -17.98
CA ALA A 19 -17.23 -1.88 -18.64
C ALA A 19 -18.24 -1.28 -17.63
N ASP A 20 -18.71 -2.08 -16.67
CA ASP A 20 -19.60 -1.60 -15.60
C ASP A 20 -18.91 -0.57 -14.70
N HIS A 21 -17.65 -0.80 -14.34
CA HIS A 21 -16.82 0.14 -13.57
C HIS A 21 -16.67 1.48 -14.30
N ALA A 22 -16.30 1.46 -15.58
CA ALA A 22 -16.18 2.66 -16.39
C ALA A 22 -17.52 3.41 -16.56
N ARG A 23 -18.63 2.66 -16.72
CA ARG A 23 -19.97 3.24 -16.79
C ARG A 23 -20.36 3.94 -15.49
N ILE A 24 -20.20 3.26 -14.35
CA ILE A 24 -20.53 3.81 -13.02
C ILE A 24 -19.63 5.01 -12.71
N GLN A 25 -18.35 4.97 -13.09
CA GLN A 25 -17.45 6.09 -12.92
C GLN A 25 -17.92 7.33 -13.69
N LYS A 26 -18.36 7.16 -14.94
CA LYS A 26 -18.94 8.25 -15.73
C LYS A 26 -20.24 8.77 -15.09
N GLU A 27 -21.14 7.88 -14.70
CA GLU A 27 -22.40 8.27 -14.07
C GLU A 27 -22.18 9.01 -12.75
N LEU A 28 -21.20 8.59 -11.94
CA LEU A 28 -20.81 9.27 -10.72
C LEU A 28 -20.33 10.70 -11.01
N MET A 29 -19.52 10.91 -12.05
CA MET A 29 -19.10 12.24 -12.47
C MET A 29 -20.29 13.11 -12.87
N ASP A 30 -21.19 12.57 -13.70
CA ASP A 30 -22.38 13.28 -14.17
C ASP A 30 -23.30 13.66 -13.00
N LYS A 31 -23.54 12.73 -12.06
CA LYS A 31 -24.37 12.98 -10.86
C LYS A 31 -23.71 13.92 -9.86
N THR A 32 -22.40 13.87 -9.72
CA THR A 32 -21.65 14.81 -8.86
C THR A 32 -21.74 16.24 -9.42
N SER A 33 -21.60 16.39 -10.74
CA SER A 33 -21.81 17.68 -11.40
C SER A 33 -23.25 18.18 -11.21
N ALA A 34 -24.24 17.33 -11.43
CA ALA A 34 -25.65 17.68 -11.24
C ALA A 34 -25.98 18.04 -9.80
N LEU A 35 -25.38 17.35 -8.81
CA LEU A 35 -25.52 17.67 -7.39
C LEU A 35 -24.96 19.05 -7.08
N GLN A 36 -23.81 19.40 -7.64
CA GLN A 36 -23.23 20.73 -7.45
C GLN A 36 -24.16 21.80 -8.02
N THR A 37 -24.62 21.64 -9.27
CA THR A 37 -25.58 22.58 -9.87
C THR A 37 -26.87 22.70 -9.05
N ALA A 38 -27.43 21.58 -8.56
CA ALA A 38 -28.63 21.61 -7.74
C ALA A 38 -28.43 22.34 -6.39
N ARG A 39 -27.22 22.26 -5.80
CA ARG A 39 -26.87 23.01 -4.59
C ARG A 39 -26.75 24.50 -4.87
N ASP A 40 -26.13 24.87 -5.97
CA ASP A 40 -25.98 26.27 -6.38
C ASP A 40 -27.37 26.89 -6.64
N GLU A 41 -28.22 26.22 -7.41
CA GLU A 41 -29.60 26.69 -7.66
C GLU A 41 -30.46 26.72 -6.38
N LEU A 42 -30.26 25.78 -5.45
CA LEU A 42 -30.95 25.81 -4.16
C LEU A 42 -30.50 27.02 -3.32
N ALA A 43 -29.21 27.35 -3.32
CA ALA A 43 -28.68 28.51 -2.64
C ALA A 43 -29.27 29.82 -3.22
N ASP A 44 -29.34 29.92 -4.55
CA ASP A 44 -29.97 31.07 -5.23
C ASP A 44 -31.44 31.22 -4.82
N ARG A 45 -32.22 30.12 -4.84
CA ARG A 45 -33.64 30.13 -4.41
C ARG A 45 -33.81 30.49 -2.94
N GLN A 46 -32.89 30.05 -2.08
CA GLN A 46 -32.90 30.42 -0.66
C GLN A 46 -32.60 31.92 -0.47
N GLN A 47 -31.69 32.47 -1.28
CA GLN A 47 -31.40 33.90 -1.27
C GLN A 47 -32.60 34.73 -1.76
N ASP A 48 -33.27 34.29 -2.83
CA ASP A 48 -34.47 34.95 -3.35
C ASP A 48 -35.61 34.93 -2.32
N LEU A 49 -35.83 33.78 -1.66
CA LEU A 49 -36.81 33.65 -0.59
C LEU A 49 -36.49 34.59 0.58
N ALA A 50 -35.24 34.58 1.07
CA ALA A 50 -34.82 35.46 2.16
C ALA A 50 -34.96 36.94 1.78
N GLY A 51 -34.67 37.29 0.53
CA GLY A 51 -34.85 38.63 -0.02
C GLY A 51 -36.32 39.08 -0.04
N GLU A 52 -37.23 38.17 -0.41
CA GLU A 52 -38.67 38.45 -0.40
C GLU A 52 -39.22 38.58 1.03
N GLU A 53 -38.85 37.68 1.94
CA GLU A 53 -39.22 37.75 3.36
C GLU A 53 -38.73 39.05 4.02
N ALA A 54 -37.52 39.50 3.67
CA ALA A 54 -36.93 40.74 4.18
C ALA A 54 -37.65 42.01 3.71
N ARG A 55 -38.34 41.98 2.56
CA ARG A 55 -39.10 43.14 2.05
C ARG A 55 -40.33 43.46 2.89
N PHE A 56 -40.87 42.49 3.63
CA PHE A 56 -42.11 42.65 4.40
C PHE A 56 -42.03 42.08 5.83
N PRO A 57 -41.14 42.62 6.70
CA PRO A 57 -40.77 42.01 7.98
C PRO A 57 -41.88 42.00 9.05
N HIS A 58 -42.96 42.75 8.87
CA HIS A 58 -44.05 42.89 9.85
C HIS A 58 -45.39 42.36 9.34
N ARG A 59 -45.37 41.50 8.31
CA ARG A 59 -46.60 40.97 7.72
C ARG A 59 -47.05 39.68 8.43
N HIS A 60 -48.35 39.55 8.69
CA HIS A 60 -48.93 38.40 9.39
C HIS A 60 -49.31 37.21 8.49
N SER A 61 -49.14 37.34 7.17
CA SER A 61 -49.49 36.31 6.19
C SER A 61 -48.48 36.30 5.04
N ARG A 62 -48.14 35.11 4.55
CA ARG A 62 -47.25 34.95 3.40
C ARG A 62 -47.92 35.39 2.10
N THR A 63 -47.14 35.97 1.20
CA THR A 63 -47.58 36.27 -0.17
C THR A 63 -47.62 35.01 -1.03
N GLU A 64 -48.32 35.06 -2.17
CA GLU A 64 -48.28 33.99 -3.16
C GLU A 64 -46.86 33.78 -3.71
N THR A 65 -46.06 34.84 -3.81
CA THR A 65 -44.64 34.79 -4.22
C THR A 65 -43.79 34.04 -3.20
N GLU A 66 -43.91 34.35 -1.91
CA GLU A 66 -43.22 33.63 -0.83
C GLU A 66 -43.64 32.16 -0.78
N ILE A 67 -44.94 31.87 -0.91
CA ILE A 67 -45.44 30.48 -0.94
C ILE A 67 -44.84 29.71 -2.12
N ALA A 68 -44.75 30.33 -3.30
CA ALA A 68 -44.14 29.72 -4.48
C ALA A 68 -42.63 29.48 -4.28
N LEU A 69 -41.90 30.45 -3.73
CA LEU A 69 -40.46 30.32 -3.44
C LEU A 69 -40.19 29.24 -2.39
N HIS A 70 -40.97 29.16 -1.31
CA HIS A 70 -40.86 28.07 -0.34
C HIS A 70 -41.01 26.69 -1.00
N ARG A 71 -42.02 26.51 -1.86
CA ARG A 71 -42.20 25.24 -2.59
C ARG A 71 -41.01 24.90 -3.48
N GLN A 72 -40.41 25.91 -4.12
CA GLN A 72 -39.21 25.71 -4.95
C GLN A 72 -37.99 25.34 -4.10
N VAL A 73 -37.81 25.97 -2.93
CA VAL A 73 -36.75 25.61 -1.97
C VAL A 73 -36.94 24.19 -1.46
N GLU A 74 -38.15 23.80 -1.05
CA GLU A 74 -38.46 22.44 -0.61
C GLU A 74 -38.18 21.41 -1.73
N ALA A 75 -38.62 21.69 -2.97
CA ALA A 75 -38.34 20.84 -4.11
C ALA A 75 -36.83 20.72 -4.38
N GLY A 76 -36.09 21.83 -4.29
CA GLY A 76 -34.63 21.85 -4.43
C GLY A 76 -33.92 21.04 -3.34
N GLN A 77 -34.39 21.12 -2.08
CA GLN A 77 -33.86 20.31 -0.97
C GLN A 77 -34.06 18.81 -1.23
N VAL A 78 -35.25 18.41 -1.69
CA VAL A 78 -35.53 17.01 -2.05
C VAL A 78 -34.65 16.54 -3.21
N GLN A 79 -34.44 17.38 -4.23
CA GLN A 79 -33.58 17.08 -5.36
C GLN A 79 -32.12 16.89 -4.94
N VAL A 80 -31.59 17.80 -4.12
CA VAL A 80 -30.22 17.70 -3.55
C VAL A 80 -30.08 16.40 -2.76
N GLY A 81 -31.01 16.10 -1.84
CA GLY A 81 -30.97 14.87 -1.05
C GLY A 81 -30.98 13.62 -1.92
N THR A 82 -31.84 13.58 -2.96
CA THR A 82 -31.90 12.45 -3.90
C THR A 82 -30.57 12.24 -4.64
N LEU A 83 -29.94 13.32 -5.09
CA LEU A 83 -28.64 13.27 -5.77
C LEU A 83 -27.51 12.86 -4.83
N GLU A 84 -27.52 13.31 -3.56
CA GLU A 84 -26.56 12.88 -2.54
C GLU A 84 -26.62 11.36 -2.30
N TYR A 85 -27.84 10.80 -2.19
CA TYR A 85 -28.02 9.36 -2.08
C TYR A 85 -27.49 8.62 -3.30
N ALA A 86 -27.81 9.08 -4.52
CA ALA A 86 -27.35 8.46 -5.75
C ALA A 86 -25.81 8.49 -5.87
N VAL A 87 -25.18 9.63 -5.58
CA VAL A 87 -23.70 9.75 -5.56
C VAL A 87 -23.10 8.75 -4.57
N ARG A 88 -23.64 8.66 -3.35
CA ARG A 88 -23.13 7.74 -2.33
C ARG A 88 -23.27 6.28 -2.73
N ASP A 89 -24.38 5.92 -3.39
CA ASP A 89 -24.62 4.56 -3.85
C ASP A 89 -23.64 4.17 -4.97
N LEU A 90 -23.49 5.03 -5.98
CA LEU A 90 -22.52 4.85 -7.06
C LEU A 90 -21.08 4.74 -6.54
N GLN A 91 -20.69 5.54 -5.53
CA GLN A 91 -19.39 5.42 -4.87
C GLN A 91 -19.18 4.04 -4.22
N ARG A 92 -20.22 3.50 -3.57
CA ARG A 92 -20.16 2.15 -2.95
C ARG A 92 -20.05 1.06 -4.00
N GLU A 93 -20.78 1.16 -5.10
CA GLU A 93 -20.68 0.20 -6.20
C GLU A 93 -19.30 0.25 -6.86
N LEU A 94 -18.79 1.45 -7.13
CA LEU A 94 -17.45 1.64 -7.70
C LEU A 94 -16.38 1.02 -6.79
N ALA A 95 -16.46 1.25 -5.48
CA ALA A 95 -15.51 0.66 -4.51
C ALA A 95 -15.50 -0.87 -4.55
N LYS A 96 -16.67 -1.52 -4.71
CA LYS A 96 -16.75 -2.99 -4.85
C LYS A 96 -16.09 -3.49 -6.13
N LEU A 97 -16.26 -2.77 -7.24
CA LEU A 97 -15.69 -3.18 -8.53
C LEU A 97 -14.20 -2.87 -8.65
N SER A 98 -13.71 -1.79 -8.01
CA SER A 98 -12.32 -1.36 -8.08
C SER A 98 -11.33 -2.46 -7.67
N GLY A 99 -11.62 -3.20 -6.60
CA GLY A 99 -10.75 -4.30 -6.15
C GLY A 99 -10.57 -5.40 -7.22
N ILE A 100 -11.61 -5.67 -8.01
CA ILE A 100 -11.55 -6.65 -9.10
C ILE A 100 -10.81 -6.07 -10.32
N VAL A 101 -11.11 -4.83 -10.68
CA VAL A 101 -10.52 -4.16 -11.85
C VAL A 101 -9.00 -3.95 -11.66
N ASN A 102 -8.60 -3.59 -10.45
CA ASN A 102 -7.22 -3.27 -10.09
C ASN A 102 -6.43 -4.47 -9.55
N ALA A 103 -7.03 -5.64 -9.37
CA ALA A 103 -6.36 -6.81 -8.78
C ALA A 103 -4.97 -7.10 -9.37
N SER A 104 -4.83 -7.01 -10.70
CA SER A 104 -3.55 -7.25 -11.38
C SER A 104 -2.52 -6.13 -11.17
N THR A 105 -2.96 -4.87 -11.08
CA THR A 105 -2.06 -3.75 -10.77
C THR A 105 -1.62 -3.81 -9.32
N ASP A 106 -2.55 -4.07 -8.41
CA ASP A 106 -2.30 -4.15 -6.98
C ASP A 106 -1.31 -5.29 -6.65
N LEU A 107 -1.45 -6.45 -7.32
CA LEU A 107 -0.49 -7.55 -7.20
C LEU A 107 0.91 -7.16 -7.65
N LYS A 108 1.04 -6.42 -8.77
CA LYS A 108 2.35 -5.95 -9.27
C LYS A 108 2.99 -4.96 -8.30
N GLU A 109 2.22 -4.05 -7.74
CA GLU A 109 2.69 -3.08 -6.75
C GLU A 109 3.13 -3.79 -5.46
N ALA A 110 2.32 -4.71 -4.93
CA ALA A 110 2.65 -5.50 -3.75
C ALA A 110 3.93 -6.31 -3.95
N LYS A 111 4.09 -6.96 -5.12
CA LYS A 111 5.32 -7.69 -5.46
C LYS A 111 6.53 -6.75 -5.51
N THR A 112 6.39 -5.59 -6.15
CA THR A 112 7.46 -4.59 -6.24
C THR A 112 7.90 -4.10 -4.85
N THR A 113 6.95 -3.80 -3.97
CA THR A 113 7.24 -3.39 -2.59
C THR A 113 7.95 -4.50 -1.82
N LEU A 114 7.48 -5.75 -1.92
CA LEU A 114 8.11 -6.89 -1.24
C LEU A 114 9.56 -7.10 -1.72
N THR A 115 9.80 -7.13 -3.03
CA THR A 115 11.16 -7.25 -3.60
C THR A 115 12.05 -6.07 -3.24
N GLY A 116 11.49 -4.85 -3.21
CA GLY A 116 12.20 -3.64 -2.79
C GLY A 116 12.69 -3.72 -1.35
N LEU A 117 11.84 -4.18 -0.42
CA LEU A 117 12.20 -4.37 0.98
C LEU A 117 13.25 -5.46 1.18
N ARG A 118 13.19 -6.56 0.41
CA ARG A 118 14.21 -7.61 0.44
C ARG A 118 15.57 -7.11 -0.04
N THR A 119 15.59 -6.39 -1.15
CA THR A 119 16.79 -5.73 -1.68
C THR A 119 17.37 -4.75 -0.66
N MET A 120 16.52 -3.93 -0.03
CA MET A 120 16.94 -2.99 1.02
C MET A 120 17.55 -3.72 2.22
N ARG A 121 16.96 -4.84 2.66
CA ARG A 121 17.50 -5.66 3.75
C ARG A 121 18.89 -6.20 3.40
N GLN A 122 19.05 -6.79 2.23
CA GLN A 122 20.35 -7.30 1.76
C GLN A 122 21.40 -6.18 1.67
N GLY A 123 21.03 -5.03 1.12
CA GLY A 123 21.91 -3.86 1.02
C GLY A 123 22.34 -3.33 2.39
N LEU A 124 21.43 -3.25 3.36
CA LEU A 124 21.76 -2.84 4.73
C LEU A 124 22.63 -3.86 5.47
N GLN A 125 22.38 -5.17 5.27
CA GLN A 125 23.25 -6.22 5.83
C GLN A 125 24.67 -6.13 5.26
N GLY A 126 24.81 -5.94 3.95
CA GLY A 126 26.10 -5.72 3.31
C GLY A 126 26.81 -4.46 3.83
N HIS A 127 26.06 -3.37 3.99
CA HIS A 127 26.60 -2.12 4.54
C HIS A 127 27.02 -2.27 6.01
N GLN A 128 26.23 -2.97 6.84
CA GLN A 128 26.59 -3.27 8.21
C GLN A 128 27.92 -4.06 8.27
N ALA A 129 28.05 -5.13 7.49
CA ALA A 129 29.26 -5.93 7.45
C ALA A 129 30.50 -5.11 7.01
N GLN A 130 30.32 -4.19 6.05
CA GLN A 130 31.37 -3.27 5.62
C GLN A 130 31.81 -2.34 6.76
N LEU A 131 30.86 -1.71 7.46
CA LEU A 131 31.14 -0.81 8.58
C LEU A 131 31.79 -1.55 9.75
N GLU A 132 31.33 -2.75 10.07
CA GLU A 132 31.92 -3.59 11.12
C GLU A 132 33.37 -3.99 10.76
N GLY A 133 33.63 -4.30 9.49
CA GLY A 133 34.99 -4.54 8.99
C GLY A 133 35.90 -3.30 9.08
N GLN A 134 35.38 -2.11 8.79
CA GLN A 134 36.12 -0.85 8.96
C GLN A 134 36.39 -0.54 10.44
N SER A 135 35.40 -0.72 11.30
CA SER A 135 35.52 -0.57 12.76
C SER A 135 36.61 -1.49 13.32
N GLY A 136 36.63 -2.76 12.91
CA GLY A 136 37.68 -3.72 13.31
C GLY A 136 39.08 -3.29 12.90
N LYS A 137 39.26 -2.83 11.65
CA LYS A 137 40.56 -2.30 11.17
C LYS A 137 41.00 -1.07 11.96
N LEU A 138 40.06 -0.18 12.30
CA LEU A 138 40.36 1.03 13.04
C LEU A 138 40.71 0.72 14.51
N LYS A 139 40.03 -0.23 15.14
CA LYS A 139 40.37 -0.75 16.48
C LYS A 139 41.80 -1.29 16.53
N ALA A 140 42.18 -2.15 15.57
CA ALA A 140 43.54 -2.67 15.48
C ALA A 140 44.60 -1.56 15.27
N ARG A 141 44.28 -0.53 14.50
CA ARG A 141 45.16 0.64 14.32
C ARG A 141 45.30 1.46 15.60
N ILE A 142 44.21 1.64 16.35
CA ILE A 142 44.24 2.32 17.65
C ILE A 142 45.13 1.55 18.62
N GLU A 143 44.99 0.23 18.73
CA GLU A 143 45.85 -0.62 19.59
C GLU A 143 47.34 -0.48 19.21
N THR A 144 47.65 -0.47 17.92
CA THR A 144 49.02 -0.27 17.42
C THR A 144 49.55 1.12 17.77
N LEU A 145 48.73 2.17 17.63
CA LEU A 145 49.10 3.53 17.98
C LEU A 145 49.29 3.71 19.49
N GLU A 146 48.44 3.09 20.31
CA GLU A 146 48.55 3.07 21.77
C GLU A 146 49.87 2.43 22.19
N ALA A 147 50.20 1.24 21.67
CA ALA A 147 51.48 0.58 21.96
C ALA A 147 52.69 1.44 21.56
N ARG A 148 52.62 2.11 20.41
CA ARG A 148 53.67 3.03 19.96
C ARG A 148 53.79 4.26 20.86
N GLN A 149 52.67 4.84 21.27
CA GLN A 149 52.63 6.00 22.17
C GLN A 149 53.32 5.67 23.50
N TYR A 150 53.03 4.51 24.10
CA TYR A 150 53.73 4.06 25.32
C TYR A 150 55.24 3.95 25.11
N ALA A 151 55.69 3.32 24.02
CA ALA A 151 57.11 3.16 23.73
C ALA A 151 57.82 4.49 23.44
N ASP A 152 57.14 5.44 22.78
CA ASP A 152 57.69 6.76 22.49
C ASP A 152 57.77 7.62 23.76
N ILE A 153 56.80 7.52 24.68
CA ILE A 153 56.84 8.15 26.01
C ILE A 153 57.98 7.58 26.85
N GLU A 154 58.16 6.26 26.88
CA GLU A 154 59.24 5.61 27.64
C GLU A 154 60.62 6.07 27.13
N ARG A 155 60.83 6.07 25.81
CA ARG A 155 62.06 6.58 25.18
C ARG A 155 62.29 8.06 25.49
N ALA A 156 61.24 8.88 25.43
CA ALA A 156 61.31 10.30 25.76
C ALA A 156 61.71 10.52 27.22
N GLY A 157 61.09 9.82 28.16
CA GLY A 157 61.40 9.91 29.59
C GLY A 157 62.84 9.54 29.91
N LEU A 158 63.35 8.44 29.34
CA LEU A 158 64.76 8.04 29.50
C LEU A 158 65.73 9.08 28.94
N ALA A 159 65.41 9.68 27.78
CA ALA A 159 66.23 10.72 27.17
C ALA A 159 66.28 11.99 28.03
N MET A 160 65.15 12.42 28.58
CA MET A 160 65.07 13.60 29.48
C MET A 160 65.85 13.37 30.79
N ILE A 161 65.72 12.18 31.40
CA ILE A 161 66.50 11.81 32.60
C ILE A 161 68.01 11.83 32.31
N SER A 162 68.42 11.35 31.12
CA SER A 162 69.82 11.26 30.74
C SER A 162 70.45 12.62 30.37
N ALA A 163 69.63 13.58 29.95
CA ALA A 163 70.07 14.88 29.45
C ALA A 163 70.00 16.01 30.49
N GLU A 164 69.42 15.78 31.68
CA GLU A 164 69.10 16.82 32.68
C GLU A 164 68.39 18.05 32.07
N SER A 165 67.64 17.88 30.98
CA SER A 165 67.01 18.98 30.25
C SER A 165 65.52 19.07 30.57
N GLU A 166 65.01 20.31 30.70
CA GLU A 166 63.58 20.63 30.77
C GLU A 166 62.96 20.83 29.38
N GLU A 167 63.47 20.16 28.35
CA GLU A 167 62.92 20.32 27.00
C GLU A 167 61.45 19.84 26.93
N PRO A 168 60.61 20.51 26.11
CA PRO A 168 59.20 20.15 25.98
C PRO A 168 59.01 18.74 25.41
N ILE A 169 57.83 18.16 25.64
CA ILE A 169 57.43 16.83 25.16
C ILE A 169 57.85 16.63 23.69
N PRO A 170 58.54 15.52 23.34
CA PRO A 170 58.98 15.30 21.98
C PRO A 170 57.83 15.32 20.97
N GLU A 171 58.05 15.95 19.81
CA GLU A 171 57.03 16.07 18.75
C GLU A 171 56.45 14.71 18.31
N SER A 172 57.23 13.63 18.42
CA SER A 172 56.78 12.26 18.15
C SER A 172 55.64 11.81 19.06
N VAL A 173 55.68 12.18 20.34
CA VAL A 173 54.63 11.87 21.33
C VAL A 173 53.40 12.72 21.06
N ALA A 174 53.56 14.01 20.76
CA ALA A 174 52.44 14.88 20.41
C ALA A 174 51.74 14.42 19.13
N ARG A 175 52.50 14.00 18.11
CA ARG A 175 51.94 13.49 16.85
C ARG A 175 51.15 12.19 17.05
N THR A 176 51.69 11.21 17.77
CA THR A 176 50.98 9.95 18.05
C THR A 176 49.69 10.18 18.85
N ASP A 177 49.68 11.12 19.80
CA ASP A 177 48.49 11.51 20.54
C ASP A 177 47.38 12.08 19.63
N THR A 178 47.75 12.99 18.72
CA THR A 178 46.79 13.56 17.76
C THR A 178 46.20 12.50 16.82
N GLU A 179 47.04 11.60 16.28
CA GLU A 179 46.59 10.51 15.42
C GLU A 179 45.61 9.57 16.15
N LEU A 180 45.88 9.29 17.43
CA LEU A 180 45.05 8.45 18.28
C LEU A 180 43.71 9.11 18.62
N ARG A 181 43.69 10.42 18.90
CA ARG A 181 42.45 11.19 19.11
C ARG A 181 41.55 11.18 17.88
N VAL A 182 42.13 11.39 16.70
CA VAL A 182 41.40 11.34 15.42
C VAL A 182 40.86 9.93 15.18
N ALA A 183 41.67 8.89 15.38
CA ALA A 183 41.24 7.50 15.22
C ALA A 183 40.10 7.12 16.17
N LYS A 184 40.18 7.50 17.45
CA LYS A 184 39.11 7.26 18.44
C LYS A 184 37.81 7.99 18.08
N THR A 185 37.91 9.21 17.57
CA THR A 185 36.75 9.98 17.11
C THR A 185 36.09 9.32 15.89
N ALA A 186 36.89 8.90 14.90
CA ALA A 186 36.39 8.19 13.74
C ALA A 186 35.75 6.83 14.10
N LEU A 187 36.28 6.15 15.13
CA LEU A 187 35.70 4.91 15.64
C LEU A 187 34.31 5.15 16.24
N ALA A 188 34.16 6.17 17.08
CA ALA A 188 32.86 6.52 17.66
C ALA A 188 31.82 6.86 16.57
N GLN A 189 32.24 7.56 15.51
CA GLN A 189 31.38 7.85 14.36
C GLN A 189 30.96 6.58 13.61
N LEU A 190 31.88 5.63 13.39
CA LEU A 190 31.56 4.34 12.77
C LEU A 190 30.60 3.52 13.64
N GLU A 191 30.80 3.49 14.96
CA GLU A 191 29.91 2.78 15.87
C GLU A 191 28.49 3.36 15.87
N GLN A 192 28.37 4.69 15.77
CA GLN A 192 27.06 5.35 15.61
C GLN A 192 26.39 5.00 14.27
N GLN A 193 27.15 4.95 13.17
CA GLN A 193 26.63 4.52 11.87
C GLN A 193 26.17 3.06 11.89
N ILE A 194 26.95 2.16 12.50
CA ILE A 194 26.59 0.75 12.69
C ILE A 194 25.27 0.66 13.47
N GLN A 195 25.12 1.41 14.56
CA GLN A 195 23.89 1.40 15.33
C GLN A 195 22.70 1.89 14.50
N THR A 196 22.88 2.96 13.73
CA THR A 196 21.82 3.48 12.84
C THR A 196 21.37 2.44 11.82
N VAL A 197 22.30 1.66 11.25
CA VAL A 197 21.99 0.57 10.32
C VAL A 197 21.27 -0.58 11.03
N LYS A 198 21.69 -0.93 12.25
CA LYS A 198 21.03 -1.95 13.08
C LYS A 198 19.59 -1.56 13.42
N ASP A 199 19.35 -0.31 13.76
CA ASP A 199 18.00 0.19 14.07
C ASP A 199 17.09 0.11 12.83
N LYS A 200 17.61 0.46 11.65
CA LYS A 200 16.88 0.28 10.38
C LYS A 200 16.59 -1.19 10.10
N LEU A 201 17.57 -2.06 10.26
CA LEU A 201 17.40 -3.51 10.09
C LEU A 201 16.39 -4.09 11.07
N ALA A 202 16.30 -3.58 12.29
CA ALA A 202 15.32 -4.02 13.30
C ALA A 202 13.87 -3.68 12.91
N SER A 203 13.66 -2.62 12.13
CA SER A 203 12.31 -2.21 11.67
C SER A 203 11.81 -3.00 10.44
N LEU A 204 12.72 -3.58 9.65
CA LEU A 204 12.39 -4.25 8.38
C LEU A 204 11.57 -5.55 8.51
N PRO A 205 11.74 -6.40 9.53
CA PRO A 205 10.95 -7.63 9.65
C PRO A 205 9.44 -7.38 9.69
N ALA A 206 8.99 -6.35 10.41
CA ALA A 206 7.57 -5.99 10.46
C ALA A 206 7.07 -5.53 9.08
N GLN A 207 7.82 -4.64 8.41
CA GLN A 207 7.48 -4.15 7.07
C GLN A 207 7.44 -5.28 6.03
N LEU A 208 8.38 -6.24 6.11
CA LEU A 208 8.40 -7.43 5.25
C LEU A 208 7.20 -8.34 5.51
N SER A 209 6.80 -8.51 6.78
CA SER A 209 5.61 -9.29 7.13
C SER A 209 4.34 -8.64 6.57
N ASP A 210 4.20 -7.33 6.70
CA ASP A 210 3.05 -6.59 6.19
C ASP A 210 3.00 -6.63 4.65
N ALA A 211 4.14 -6.42 3.98
CA ALA A 211 4.23 -6.51 2.53
C ALA A 211 3.95 -7.93 2.02
N MET A 212 4.37 -8.97 2.74
CA MET A 212 4.05 -10.35 2.43
C MET A 212 2.55 -10.62 2.54
N ALA A 213 1.92 -10.19 3.63
CA ALA A 213 0.49 -10.35 3.82
C ALA A 213 -0.30 -9.62 2.72
N GLU A 214 0.14 -8.42 2.31
CA GLU A 214 -0.46 -7.70 1.21
C GLU A 214 -0.32 -8.43 -0.13
N PHE A 215 0.89 -8.89 -0.46
CA PHE A 215 1.14 -9.69 -1.65
C PHE A 215 0.22 -10.92 -1.73
N GLN A 216 0.08 -11.66 -0.62
CA GLN A 216 -0.81 -12.83 -0.55
C GLN A 216 -2.28 -12.46 -0.77
N ARG A 217 -2.75 -11.34 -0.18
CA ARG A 217 -4.12 -10.83 -0.39
C ARG A 217 -4.38 -10.46 -1.85
N CYS A 218 -3.46 -9.73 -2.48
CA CYS A 218 -3.56 -9.38 -3.89
C CYS A 218 -3.55 -10.63 -4.78
N ARG A 219 -2.67 -11.60 -4.48
CA ARG A 219 -2.57 -12.85 -5.26
C ARG A 219 -3.85 -13.67 -5.17
N ALA A 220 -4.43 -13.79 -3.98
CA ALA A 220 -5.72 -14.43 -3.77
C ALA A 220 -6.84 -13.74 -4.56
N THR A 221 -6.84 -12.41 -4.62
CA THR A 221 -7.81 -11.63 -5.38
C THR A 221 -7.67 -11.89 -6.89
N VAL A 222 -6.44 -11.90 -7.42
CA VAL A 222 -6.18 -12.24 -8.82
C VAL A 222 -6.63 -13.66 -9.13
N ALA A 223 -6.31 -14.64 -8.28
CA ALA A 223 -6.75 -16.02 -8.45
C ALA A 223 -8.28 -16.15 -8.44
N GLU A 224 -8.98 -15.39 -7.58
CA GLU A 224 -10.44 -15.36 -7.57
C GLU A 224 -11.01 -14.77 -8.87
N VAL A 225 -10.40 -13.71 -9.41
CA VAL A 225 -10.80 -13.11 -10.68
C VAL A 225 -10.57 -14.08 -11.85
N GLU A 226 -9.41 -14.73 -11.90
CA GLU A 226 -9.09 -15.75 -12.90
C GLU A 226 -10.06 -16.92 -12.82
N MET A 227 -10.34 -17.41 -11.61
CA MET A 227 -11.34 -18.46 -11.38
C MET A 227 -12.72 -18.03 -11.88
N LYS A 228 -13.20 -16.83 -11.52
CA LYS A 228 -14.51 -16.35 -11.97
C LYS A 228 -14.59 -16.18 -13.48
N GLU A 229 -13.50 -15.79 -14.14
CA GLU A 229 -13.41 -15.76 -15.59
C GLU A 229 -13.60 -17.16 -16.20
N GLN A 230 -12.89 -18.16 -15.70
CA GLN A 230 -13.02 -19.54 -16.17
C GLN A 230 -14.41 -20.10 -15.89
N VAL A 231 -14.92 -19.93 -14.66
CA VAL A 231 -16.26 -20.39 -14.26
C VAL A 231 -17.34 -19.74 -15.11
N HIS A 232 -17.24 -18.45 -15.41
CA HIS A 232 -18.19 -17.75 -16.27
C HIS A 232 -18.26 -18.38 -17.67
N SER A 233 -17.11 -18.74 -18.25
CA SER A 233 -17.05 -19.40 -19.55
C SER A 233 -17.71 -20.80 -19.55
N MET A 234 -17.68 -21.49 -18.40
CA MET A 234 -18.22 -22.84 -18.21
C MET A 234 -19.61 -22.89 -17.55
N ALA A 235 -20.21 -21.73 -17.22
CA ALA A 235 -21.41 -21.63 -16.40
C ALA A 235 -22.58 -22.49 -16.92
N SER A 236 -22.77 -22.56 -18.24
CA SER A 236 -23.82 -23.39 -18.85
C SER A 236 -23.63 -24.89 -18.63
N ILE A 237 -22.37 -25.36 -18.59
CA ILE A 237 -22.01 -26.76 -18.35
C ILE A 237 -22.29 -27.10 -16.88
N PHE A 238 -21.82 -26.26 -15.95
CA PHE A 238 -22.06 -26.46 -14.52
C PHE A 238 -23.55 -26.39 -14.16
N ALA A 239 -24.28 -25.42 -14.72
CA ALA A 239 -25.73 -25.31 -14.53
C ALA A 239 -26.45 -26.56 -15.06
N LYS A 240 -26.08 -27.06 -16.24
CA LYS A 240 -26.63 -28.30 -16.79
C LYS A 240 -26.35 -29.48 -15.86
N ALA A 241 -25.11 -29.65 -15.40
CA ALA A 241 -24.75 -30.72 -14.48
C ALA A 241 -25.57 -30.66 -13.18
N SER A 242 -25.63 -29.49 -12.52
CA SER A 242 -26.40 -29.28 -11.30
C SER A 242 -27.90 -29.55 -11.49
N VAL A 243 -28.52 -28.97 -12.52
CA VAL A 243 -29.95 -29.18 -12.80
C VAL A 243 -30.25 -30.65 -13.11
N THR A 244 -29.42 -31.33 -13.88
CA THR A 244 -29.64 -32.76 -14.18
C THR A 244 -29.47 -33.66 -12.95
N ALA A 245 -28.51 -33.36 -12.07
CA ALA A 245 -28.34 -34.09 -10.81
C ALA A 245 -29.54 -33.88 -9.88
N TYR A 246 -30.02 -32.62 -9.76
CA TYR A 246 -31.24 -32.28 -9.03
C TYR A 246 -32.45 -33.04 -9.59
N LEU A 247 -32.65 -33.04 -10.91
CA LEU A 247 -33.78 -33.73 -11.53
C LEU A 247 -33.72 -35.25 -11.36
N ARG A 248 -32.53 -35.84 -11.27
CA ARG A 248 -32.35 -37.29 -11.08
C ARG A 248 -32.69 -37.73 -9.66
N ASN A 249 -32.22 -36.97 -8.66
CA ASN A 249 -32.26 -37.39 -7.26
C ASN A 249 -33.29 -36.62 -6.42
N PHE A 250 -33.90 -35.55 -6.95
CA PHE A 250 -34.74 -34.57 -6.24
C PHE A 250 -34.13 -34.08 -4.91
N GLN A 251 -32.80 -34.01 -4.86
CA GLN A 251 -32.02 -33.64 -3.70
C GLN A 251 -30.97 -32.60 -4.09
N GLY A 252 -30.64 -31.72 -3.13
CA GLY A 252 -29.75 -30.57 -3.36
C GLY A 252 -30.48 -29.37 -3.97
N ALA A 253 -29.72 -28.34 -4.34
CA ALA A 253 -30.24 -27.11 -4.94
C ALA A 253 -29.77 -26.98 -6.40
N PRO A 254 -30.67 -26.66 -7.36
CA PRO A 254 -30.33 -26.60 -8.80
C PRO A 254 -29.37 -25.46 -9.17
N ASN A 255 -29.09 -24.55 -8.24
CA ASN A 255 -28.16 -23.44 -8.37
C ASN A 255 -26.83 -23.68 -7.64
N LYS A 256 -26.59 -24.89 -7.12
CA LYS A 256 -25.35 -25.24 -6.41
C LYS A 256 -24.74 -26.51 -7.01
N LEU A 257 -23.43 -26.50 -7.20
CA LEU A 257 -22.65 -27.65 -7.60
C LEU A 257 -21.43 -27.75 -6.69
N GLU A 258 -21.24 -28.89 -6.04
CA GLU A 258 -20.06 -29.18 -5.24
C GLU A 258 -19.08 -29.98 -6.09
N ILE A 259 -17.82 -29.56 -6.11
CA ILE A 259 -16.75 -30.16 -6.90
C ILE A 259 -15.58 -30.41 -5.95
N GLU A 260 -15.17 -31.65 -5.82
CA GLU A 260 -13.97 -32.03 -5.09
C GLU A 260 -12.73 -31.73 -5.94
N ILE A 261 -11.75 -31.03 -5.36
CA ILE A 261 -10.49 -30.72 -6.03
C ILE A 261 -9.53 -31.89 -5.80
N PRO A 262 -8.92 -32.46 -6.87
CA PRO A 262 -7.93 -33.53 -6.72
C PRO A 262 -6.73 -33.10 -5.86
N ASP A 263 -6.29 -33.96 -4.93
CA ASP A 263 -5.19 -33.68 -4.00
C ASP A 263 -3.87 -33.33 -4.71
N ASP A 264 -3.58 -34.01 -5.82
CA ASP A 264 -2.39 -33.76 -6.65
C ASP A 264 -2.38 -32.35 -7.24
N ALA A 265 -3.54 -31.84 -7.64
CA ALA A 265 -3.69 -30.46 -8.11
C ALA A 265 -3.48 -29.46 -6.96
N VAL A 266 -3.94 -29.76 -5.75
CA VAL A 266 -3.73 -28.89 -4.57
C VAL A 266 -2.25 -28.79 -4.22
N GLU A 267 -1.55 -29.92 -4.14
CA GLU A 267 -0.12 -29.94 -3.79
C GLU A 267 0.76 -29.29 -4.87
N ALA A 268 0.41 -29.44 -6.16
CA ALA A 268 1.09 -28.76 -7.25
C ALA A 268 0.98 -27.23 -7.13
N ILE A 269 -0.23 -26.70 -6.90
CA ILE A 269 -0.46 -25.25 -6.75
C ILE A 269 0.18 -24.71 -5.47
N ARG A 270 0.18 -25.49 -4.39
CA ARG A 270 0.91 -25.11 -3.16
C ARG A 270 2.39 -24.90 -3.44
N SER A 271 3.01 -25.82 -4.16
CA SER A 271 4.43 -25.73 -4.53
C SER A 271 4.71 -24.52 -5.41
N GLU A 272 3.82 -24.23 -6.37
CA GLU A 272 3.93 -23.04 -7.24
C GLU A 272 3.83 -21.73 -6.44
N LEU A 273 2.87 -21.62 -5.53
CA LEU A 273 2.69 -20.44 -4.69
C LEU A 273 3.85 -20.25 -3.71
N GLU A 274 4.39 -21.32 -3.15
CA GLU A 274 5.59 -21.28 -2.32
C GLU A 274 6.79 -20.77 -3.13
N ALA A 275 6.96 -21.22 -4.38
CA ALA A 275 8.01 -20.70 -5.26
C ALA A 275 7.81 -19.20 -5.58
N GLU A 276 6.59 -18.76 -5.88
CA GLU A 276 6.28 -17.36 -6.19
C GLU A 276 6.59 -16.43 -5.00
N VAL A 277 6.40 -16.92 -3.78
CA VAL A 277 6.73 -16.21 -2.55
C VAL A 277 8.25 -16.21 -2.29
N MET A 278 8.94 -17.30 -2.62
CA MET A 278 10.36 -17.50 -2.31
C MET A 278 11.32 -17.02 -3.40
N ASP A 279 10.83 -16.70 -4.60
CA ASP A 279 11.62 -16.07 -5.67
C ASP A 279 12.15 -14.71 -5.18
N ASP A 280 13.48 -14.65 -5.02
CA ASP A 280 14.29 -13.46 -4.77
C ASP A 280 14.83 -12.88 -6.09
#